data_AF-A0AAV1AGN1-F1
#
_entry.id   AF-A0AAV1AGN1-F1
#
_cell.length_a   1.000
_cell.length_b   1.000
_cell.length_c   1.000
_cell.angle_alpha   90.00
_cell.angle_beta   90.00
_cell.angle_gamma   90.00
#
_symmetry.space_group_name_H-M   'P 1'
#
loop_
_entity.id
_entity.type
_entity.pdbx_description
1 polymer ?
#
loop_
_entity_poly.entity_id
_entity_poly.type
_entity_poly.pdbx_seq_one_letter_code
_entity_poly.pdbx_strand_id
1 'polypeptide(L)'
;MSTNLEEIKEDTEHVYDRHKELKALDESKAGVKGLVDAEIVQKVKYASEKWGFFQVVNHGIPTTVLDDMLDGVLRFHEQDTEMKKEFYSRDIKTKKVNYNTNFFDLYVTPAVNWRDTLSCIVAPQPLDPQELPTVCRDIIIEYSENIKKVGRILFELVSEALGLNSSYLENIDCAKGLFLLCHYSPPCPEPELTFSSSAHSDSSFLTVLLQDQIGGLQVFHENQWVDVTPIRGSLVVNLGDMMQLITNDKLLSVKHRALAQKNGPRVSVACFFRQHLSPENSRVYGPIRDLLTLENPPVYKETSVKDLISHYYGKGLDGTSALDHVRL
;
A
#
# COMPACT_ATOMS: atom_id res chain seq x y z
N MET A 1 71.14 -51.61 0.44
CA MET A 1 71.65 -50.76 -0.66
C MET A 1 70.99 -51.29 -1.93
N SER A 2 70.11 -50.61 -2.65
CA SER A 2 69.62 -49.25 -2.61
C SER A 2 68.25 -49.24 -3.30
N THR A 3 67.41 -48.32 -2.86
CA THR A 3 66.01 -48.09 -3.22
C THR A 3 65.77 -47.81 -4.72
N ASN A 4 64.63 -48.30 -5.23
CA ASN A 4 63.99 -47.82 -6.45
C ASN A 4 63.76 -46.30 -6.35
N LEU A 5 64.30 -45.56 -7.31
CA LEU A 5 64.05 -44.13 -7.52
C LEU A 5 63.90 -43.94 -9.03
N GLU A 6 62.67 -43.79 -9.48
CA GLU A 6 62.22 -42.82 -10.49
C GLU A 6 60.70 -42.97 -10.66
N GLU A 7 59.97 -42.41 -9.69
CA GLU A 7 58.76 -41.66 -10.01
C GLU A 7 59.17 -40.41 -10.82
N ILE A 8 58.27 -39.88 -11.67
CA ILE A 8 57.69 -38.53 -11.54
C ILE A 8 57.10 -38.03 -12.89
N LYS A 9 55.84 -37.55 -12.79
CA LYS A 9 55.10 -36.55 -13.60
C LYS A 9 54.33 -36.98 -14.86
N GLU A 10 53.10 -37.42 -14.63
CA GLU A 10 51.94 -36.81 -15.30
C GLU A 10 51.13 -36.06 -14.24
N ASP A 11 51.44 -34.78 -14.03
CA ASP A 11 50.55 -33.84 -13.35
C ASP A 11 49.74 -33.14 -14.44
N THR A 12 48.48 -33.56 -14.62
CA THR A 12 47.50 -32.76 -15.35
C THR A 12 47.17 -31.53 -14.49
N GLU A 13 47.77 -30.38 -14.83
CA GLU A 13 47.33 -29.08 -14.34
C GLU A 13 45.85 -28.88 -14.70
N HIS A 14 44.98 -29.05 -13.71
CA HIS A 14 43.63 -28.50 -13.75
C HIS A 14 43.78 -26.98 -13.68
N VAL A 15 43.98 -26.34 -14.84
CA VAL A 15 44.02 -24.88 -14.96
C VAL A 15 42.65 -24.37 -14.53
N TYR A 16 42.59 -23.82 -13.32
CA TYR A 16 41.41 -23.16 -12.78
C TYR A 16 41.09 -21.93 -13.63
N ASP A 17 40.15 -22.11 -14.57
CA ASP A 17 39.70 -21.06 -15.47
C ASP A 17 38.68 -20.16 -14.76
N ARG A 18 39.21 -19.15 -14.07
CA ARG A 18 38.43 -18.12 -13.39
C ARG A 18 37.49 -17.36 -14.32
N HIS A 19 37.80 -17.26 -15.62
CA HIS A 19 36.92 -16.59 -16.59
C HIS A 19 35.69 -17.45 -16.91
N LYS A 20 35.85 -18.77 -16.96
CA LYS A 20 34.73 -19.70 -17.17
C LYS A 20 33.77 -19.73 -15.97
N GLU A 21 34.28 -19.67 -14.75
CA GLU A 21 33.43 -19.54 -13.54
C GLU A 21 32.79 -18.16 -13.41
N LEU A 22 33.51 -17.07 -13.69
CA LEU A 22 32.92 -15.72 -13.70
C LEU A 22 31.81 -15.60 -14.75
N LYS A 23 31.99 -16.22 -15.92
CA LYS A 23 30.96 -16.26 -16.97
C LYS A 23 29.77 -17.12 -16.56
N ALA A 24 29.99 -18.27 -15.91
CA ALA A 24 28.92 -19.09 -15.34
C ALA A 24 28.15 -18.35 -14.22
N LEU A 25 28.84 -17.56 -13.40
CA LEU A 25 28.23 -16.74 -12.34
C LEU A 25 27.38 -15.60 -12.93
N ASP A 26 27.88 -14.93 -13.97
CA ASP A 26 27.21 -13.83 -14.67
C ASP A 26 26.02 -14.31 -15.56
N GLU A 27 26.12 -15.52 -16.12
CA GLU A 27 25.02 -16.21 -16.81
C GLU A 27 23.98 -16.78 -15.82
N SER A 28 24.41 -17.12 -14.60
CA SER A 28 23.52 -17.58 -13.51
C SER A 28 22.80 -16.47 -12.76
N LYS A 29 22.71 -15.24 -13.29
CA LYS A 29 21.96 -14.12 -12.66
C LYS A 29 20.57 -14.52 -12.15
N ALA A 30 19.95 -15.58 -12.70
CA ALA A 30 18.75 -16.20 -12.16
C ALA A 30 18.90 -16.79 -10.73
N GLY A 31 20.04 -17.38 -10.36
CA GLY A 31 20.33 -17.93 -9.04
C GLY A 31 20.58 -16.86 -7.98
N VAL A 32 21.35 -15.82 -8.29
CA VAL A 32 21.55 -14.67 -7.37
C VAL A 32 20.27 -13.85 -7.26
N LYS A 33 19.60 -13.57 -8.39
CA LYS A 33 18.29 -12.90 -8.41
C LYS A 33 17.25 -13.72 -7.63
N GLY A 34 17.17 -15.04 -7.83
CA GLY A 34 16.23 -15.90 -7.10
C GLY A 34 16.49 -15.97 -5.59
N LEU A 35 17.76 -15.91 -5.15
CA LEU A 35 18.11 -15.80 -3.72
C LEU A 35 17.71 -14.44 -3.14
N VAL A 36 17.95 -13.35 -3.87
CA VAL A 36 17.53 -11.99 -3.48
C VAL A 36 16.01 -11.89 -3.43
N ASP A 37 15.32 -12.45 -4.41
CA ASP A 37 13.85 -12.49 -4.48
C ASP A 37 13.29 -13.29 -3.29
N ALA A 38 13.86 -14.45 -2.96
CA ALA A 38 13.46 -15.24 -1.80
C ALA A 38 13.69 -14.49 -0.46
N GLU A 39 14.80 -13.76 -0.32
CA GLU A 39 15.07 -12.95 0.87
C GLU A 39 14.05 -11.80 1.00
N ILE A 40 13.70 -11.14 -0.11
CA ILE A 40 12.68 -10.09 -0.15
C ILE A 40 11.32 -10.65 0.26
N VAL A 41 10.93 -11.81 -0.28
CA VAL A 41 9.67 -12.48 0.09
C VAL A 41 9.61 -12.77 1.59
N GLN A 42 10.71 -13.24 2.21
CA GLN A 42 10.74 -13.47 3.66
C GLN A 42 10.63 -12.17 4.46
N LYS A 43 11.25 -11.07 4.01
CA LYS A 43 11.12 -9.76 4.68
C LYS A 43 9.70 -9.22 4.58
N VAL A 44 9.08 -9.31 3.41
CA VAL A 44 7.67 -8.93 3.19
C VAL A 44 6.78 -9.78 4.09
N LYS A 45 6.97 -11.11 4.10
CA LYS A 45 6.23 -12.02 4.98
C LYS A 45 6.33 -11.59 6.44
N TYR A 46 7.54 -11.42 6.96
CA TYR A 46 7.75 -11.02 8.34
C TYR A 46 7.08 -9.68 8.67
N ALA A 47 7.26 -8.67 7.80
CA ALA A 47 6.65 -7.37 8.01
C ALA A 47 5.13 -7.42 7.97
N SER A 48 4.54 -8.17 7.03
CA SER A 48 3.09 -8.34 6.90
C SER A 48 2.47 -9.14 8.06
N GLU A 49 3.16 -10.16 8.58
CA GLU A 49 2.67 -10.99 9.69
C GLU A 49 2.88 -10.35 11.07
N LYS A 50 3.90 -9.50 11.24
CA LYS A 50 4.25 -8.91 12.55
C LYS A 50 3.86 -7.45 12.69
N TRP A 51 4.00 -6.67 11.63
CA TRP A 51 3.79 -5.22 11.66
C TRP A 51 2.55 -4.78 10.88
N GLY A 52 2.16 -5.51 9.83
CA GLY A 52 1.14 -5.06 8.87
C GLY A 52 1.53 -3.81 8.07
N PHE A 53 2.75 -3.31 8.28
CA PHE A 53 3.32 -2.07 7.75
C PHE A 53 4.79 -2.28 7.38
N PHE A 54 5.24 -1.66 6.30
CA PHE A 54 6.65 -1.60 5.91
C PHE A 54 6.92 -0.42 4.98
N GLN A 55 8.19 -0.06 4.83
CA GLN A 55 8.63 0.94 3.84
C GLN A 55 9.35 0.23 2.69
N VAL A 56 9.06 0.67 1.47
CA VAL A 56 9.70 0.19 0.25
C VAL A 56 10.54 1.31 -0.32
N VAL A 57 11.79 0.98 -0.63
CA VAL A 57 12.75 1.83 -1.36
C VAL A 57 13.16 1.10 -2.64
N ASN A 58 13.74 1.81 -3.60
CA ASN A 58 14.15 1.23 -4.89
C ASN A 58 13.00 0.54 -5.64
N HIS A 59 11.76 1.03 -5.47
CA HIS A 59 10.55 0.50 -6.13
C HIS A 59 10.47 0.83 -7.64
N GLY A 60 11.47 1.50 -8.20
CA GLY A 60 11.57 1.79 -9.64
C GLY A 60 10.77 3.00 -10.13
N ILE A 61 10.05 3.71 -9.25
CA ILE A 61 9.42 4.99 -9.61
C ILE A 61 10.47 6.09 -9.48
N PRO A 62 10.68 6.93 -10.51
CA PRO A 62 11.59 8.06 -10.42
C PRO A 62 11.20 9.00 -9.27
N THR A 63 12.18 9.47 -8.50
CA THR A 63 11.91 10.39 -7.38
C THR A 63 11.26 11.69 -7.84
N THR A 64 11.51 12.13 -9.07
CA THR A 64 10.85 13.30 -9.68
C THR A 64 9.34 13.10 -9.77
N VAL A 65 8.86 11.91 -10.13
CA VAL A 65 7.42 11.61 -10.19
C VAL A 65 6.78 11.64 -8.80
N LEU A 66 7.50 11.20 -7.77
CA LEU A 66 7.04 11.30 -6.38
C LEU A 66 6.97 12.76 -5.90
N ASP A 67 8.04 13.51 -6.15
CA ASP A 67 8.15 14.92 -5.77
C ASP A 67 7.07 15.76 -6.50
N ASP A 68 6.87 15.52 -7.81
CA ASP A 68 5.84 16.16 -8.63
C ASP A 68 4.44 15.82 -8.15
N MET A 69 4.19 14.58 -7.69
CA MET A 69 2.90 14.20 -7.13
C MET A 69 2.58 14.95 -5.84
N LEU A 70 3.54 15.05 -4.91
CA LEU A 70 3.36 15.84 -3.68
C LEU A 70 3.13 17.31 -3.99
N ASP A 71 3.94 17.88 -4.88
CA ASP A 71 3.84 19.28 -5.30
C ASP A 71 2.55 19.57 -6.09
N GLY A 72 2.10 18.65 -6.94
CA GLY A 72 0.84 18.78 -7.68
C GLY A 72 -0.38 18.80 -6.74
N VAL A 73 -0.37 17.97 -5.70
CA VAL A 73 -1.41 17.98 -4.66
C VAL A 73 -1.35 19.27 -3.85
N LEU A 74 -0.15 19.71 -3.45
CA LEU A 74 0.03 20.99 -2.77
C LEU A 74 -0.54 22.14 -3.60
N ARG A 75 -0.13 22.25 -4.88
CA ARG A 75 -0.61 23.27 -5.81
C ARG A 75 -2.12 23.27 -5.95
N PHE A 76 -2.77 22.11 -6.03
CA PHE A 76 -4.23 22.02 -6.07
C PHE A 76 -4.88 22.61 -4.81
N HIS A 77 -4.40 22.23 -3.62
CA HIS A 77 -5.01 22.68 -2.36
C HIS A 77 -4.72 24.16 -2.06
N GLU A 78 -3.63 24.72 -2.58
CA GLU A 78 -3.27 26.13 -2.47
C GLU A 78 -3.89 27.04 -3.55
N GLN A 79 -4.65 26.48 -4.51
CA GLN A 79 -5.39 27.31 -5.47
C GLN A 79 -6.46 28.17 -4.79
N ASP A 80 -6.87 29.23 -5.48
CA ASP A 80 -8.04 30.02 -5.12
C ASP A 80 -9.27 29.14 -4.91
N THR A 81 -10.07 29.51 -3.90
CA THR A 81 -11.27 28.75 -3.51
C THR A 81 -12.24 28.55 -4.69
N GLU A 82 -12.36 29.51 -5.61
CA GLU A 82 -13.22 29.38 -6.79
C GLU A 82 -12.81 28.21 -7.70
N MET A 83 -11.51 27.98 -7.88
CA MET A 83 -11.01 26.85 -8.68
C MET A 83 -11.29 25.51 -7.98
N LYS A 84 -11.13 25.45 -6.66
CA LYS A 84 -11.37 24.21 -5.89
C LYS A 84 -12.85 23.88 -5.76
N LYS A 85 -13.74 24.89 -5.76
CA LYS A 85 -15.19 24.73 -5.65
C LYS A 85 -15.79 23.90 -6.78
N GLU A 86 -15.22 23.93 -7.98
CA GLU A 86 -15.68 23.12 -9.12
C GLU A 86 -15.65 21.62 -8.82
N PHE A 87 -14.68 21.19 -8.01
CA PHE A 87 -14.49 19.80 -7.59
C PHE A 87 -15.21 19.49 -6.27
N TYR A 88 -15.75 20.49 -5.58
CA TYR A 88 -16.37 20.28 -4.29
C TYR A 88 -17.64 19.43 -4.39
N SER A 89 -17.64 18.27 -3.76
CA SER A 89 -18.83 17.43 -3.67
C SER A 89 -18.73 16.43 -2.52
N ARG A 90 -19.91 16.03 -2.02
CA ARG A 90 -20.07 14.90 -1.09
C ARG A 90 -20.71 13.67 -1.75
N ASP A 91 -20.97 13.72 -3.05
CA ASP A 91 -21.43 12.56 -3.81
C ASP A 91 -20.27 11.62 -4.13
N ILE A 92 -19.99 10.73 -3.19
CA ILE A 92 -18.95 9.70 -3.32
C ILE A 92 -19.40 8.47 -4.12
N LYS A 93 -20.65 8.43 -4.61
CA LYS A 93 -21.22 7.28 -5.32
C LYS A 93 -21.13 7.44 -6.83
N THR A 94 -21.42 8.64 -7.33
CA THR A 94 -21.50 8.88 -8.78
C THR A 94 -20.25 9.57 -9.34
N LYS A 95 -19.65 10.50 -8.58
CA LYS A 95 -18.47 11.24 -9.03
C LYS A 95 -17.19 10.47 -8.74
N LYS A 96 -16.32 10.37 -9.74
CA LYS A 96 -15.00 9.73 -9.62
C LYS A 96 -13.93 10.65 -9.03
N VAL A 97 -14.07 11.96 -9.23
CA VAL A 97 -13.18 12.98 -8.69
C VAL A 97 -13.97 13.92 -7.79
N ASN A 98 -13.56 14.05 -6.54
CA ASN A 98 -14.20 14.95 -5.58
C ASN A 98 -13.19 15.59 -4.66
N TYR A 99 -13.38 16.88 -4.39
CA TYR A 99 -12.73 17.61 -3.31
C TYR A 99 -13.71 17.81 -2.15
N ASN A 100 -13.27 17.60 -0.92
CA ASN A 100 -14.05 17.96 0.27
C ASN A 100 -13.17 17.99 1.52
N THR A 101 -13.77 18.46 2.61
CA THR A 101 -13.24 18.28 3.97
C THR A 101 -13.93 17.07 4.61
N ASN A 102 -13.14 16.19 5.23
CA ASN A 102 -13.60 14.97 5.91
C ASN A 102 -14.49 14.10 5.00
N PHE A 103 -13.82 13.34 4.10
CA PHE A 103 -14.35 12.66 2.92
C PHE A 103 -15.70 11.96 3.08
N PHE A 104 -15.86 11.12 4.11
CA PHE A 104 -17.08 10.35 4.34
C PHE A 104 -17.59 10.44 5.78
N ASP A 105 -16.78 10.97 6.70
CA ASP A 105 -16.97 10.86 8.14
C ASP A 105 -17.53 12.12 8.80
N LEU A 106 -17.61 13.26 8.09
CA LEU A 106 -18.02 14.56 8.66
C LEU A 106 -19.30 14.52 9.50
N TYR A 107 -20.32 13.77 9.06
CA TYR A 107 -21.64 13.72 9.73
C TYR A 107 -21.82 12.52 10.65
N VAL A 108 -20.78 11.69 10.81
CA VAL A 108 -20.83 10.46 11.60
C VAL A 108 -19.93 10.57 12.82
N THR A 109 -18.78 11.23 12.70
CA THR A 109 -17.79 11.31 13.78
C THR A 109 -18.07 12.48 14.73
N PRO A 110 -17.83 12.30 16.05
CA PRO A 110 -18.04 13.36 17.04
C PRO A 110 -17.04 14.52 16.91
N ALA A 111 -15.87 14.26 16.32
CA ALA A 111 -14.84 15.25 16.04
C ALA A 111 -14.35 15.07 14.60
N VAL A 112 -14.05 16.18 13.93
CA VAL A 112 -13.54 16.19 12.57
C VAL A 112 -12.02 16.15 12.54
N ASN A 113 -11.46 15.56 11.48
CA ASN A 113 -10.03 15.55 11.25
C ASN A 113 -9.58 16.88 10.62
N TRP A 114 -8.38 17.32 10.98
CA TRP A 114 -7.74 18.54 10.48
C TRP A 114 -7.10 18.32 9.10
N ARG A 115 -7.94 18.02 8.10
CA ARG A 115 -7.51 17.79 6.72
C ARG A 115 -8.60 18.10 5.68
N ASP A 116 -8.12 18.46 4.50
CA ASP A 116 -8.88 18.45 3.26
C ASP A 116 -8.42 17.29 2.37
N THR A 117 -9.26 16.88 1.42
CA THR A 117 -8.99 15.70 0.59
C THR A 117 -9.50 15.88 -0.84
N LEU A 118 -8.61 15.68 -1.81
CA LEU A 118 -8.97 15.41 -3.19
C LEU A 118 -8.96 13.88 -3.39
N SER A 119 -10.09 13.33 -3.82
CA SER A 119 -10.30 11.90 -4.04
C SER A 119 -10.41 11.60 -5.52
N CYS A 120 -9.80 10.51 -5.98
CA CYS A 120 -9.79 10.10 -7.39
C CYS A 120 -9.97 8.58 -7.52
N ILE A 121 -11.02 8.11 -8.18
CA ILE A 121 -11.25 6.69 -8.51
C ILE A 121 -10.56 6.38 -9.84
N VAL A 122 -9.35 5.82 -9.79
CA VAL A 122 -8.48 5.61 -10.95
C VAL A 122 -8.77 4.31 -11.70
N ALA A 123 -9.20 3.27 -10.99
CA ALA A 123 -9.47 1.95 -11.57
C ALA A 123 -10.72 1.33 -10.91
N PRO A 124 -11.46 0.45 -11.61
CA PRO A 124 -11.07 -0.28 -12.82
C PRO A 124 -11.26 0.46 -14.15
N GLN A 125 -12.18 1.41 -14.22
CA GLN A 125 -12.32 2.26 -15.41
C GLN A 125 -11.35 3.44 -15.34
N PRO A 126 -10.66 3.79 -16.43
CA PRO A 126 -9.81 4.96 -16.44
C PRO A 126 -10.63 6.22 -16.11
N LEU A 127 -9.95 7.20 -15.50
CA LEU A 127 -10.48 8.55 -15.33
C LEU A 127 -10.52 9.25 -16.69
N ASP A 128 -11.57 10.05 -16.92
CA ASP A 128 -11.50 11.05 -17.98
C ASP A 128 -10.55 12.14 -17.51
N PRO A 129 -9.46 12.45 -18.23
CA PRO A 129 -8.54 13.52 -17.85
C PRO A 129 -9.25 14.85 -17.62
N GLN A 130 -10.38 15.13 -18.29
CA GLN A 130 -11.14 16.37 -18.11
C GLN A 130 -11.82 16.48 -16.73
N GLU A 131 -12.07 15.36 -16.05
CA GLU A 131 -12.60 15.34 -14.68
C GLU A 131 -11.54 15.68 -13.63
N LEU A 132 -10.25 15.68 -13.99
CA LEU A 132 -9.16 15.99 -13.08
C LEU A 132 -8.80 17.49 -13.09
N PRO A 133 -8.39 18.07 -11.94
CA PRO A 133 -7.92 19.44 -11.87
C PRO A 133 -6.72 19.67 -12.79
N THR A 134 -6.80 20.70 -13.63
CA THR A 134 -5.77 21.00 -14.65
C THR A 134 -4.36 21.11 -14.07
N VAL A 135 -4.23 21.61 -12.83
CA VAL A 135 -2.94 21.83 -12.17
C VAL A 135 -2.17 20.54 -11.83
N CYS A 136 -2.88 19.43 -11.63
CA CYS A 136 -2.31 18.15 -11.21
C CYS A 136 -2.76 16.95 -12.06
N ARG A 137 -3.48 17.21 -13.17
CA ARG A 137 -4.06 16.20 -14.06
C ARG A 137 -3.03 15.18 -14.56
N ASP A 138 -2.02 15.66 -15.29
CA ASP A 138 -1.05 14.77 -15.94
C ASP A 138 -0.17 14.06 -14.90
N ILE A 139 0.12 14.76 -13.80
CA ILE A 139 0.86 14.24 -12.65
C ILE A 139 0.12 13.07 -12.00
N ILE A 140 -1.18 13.21 -11.72
CA ILE A 140 -2.01 12.14 -11.15
C ILE A 140 -2.05 10.94 -12.09
N ILE A 141 -2.21 11.16 -13.39
CA ILE A 141 -2.26 10.09 -14.40
C ILE A 141 -0.93 9.33 -14.39
N GLU A 142 0.21 10.02 -14.55
CA GLU A 142 1.54 9.40 -14.57
C GLU A 142 1.87 8.66 -13.28
N TYR A 143 1.63 9.30 -12.13
CA TYR A 143 1.88 8.69 -10.83
C TYR A 143 1.03 7.44 -10.63
N SER A 144 -0.24 7.48 -11.02
CA SER A 144 -1.15 6.35 -10.84
C SER A 144 -0.77 5.13 -11.67
N GLU A 145 -0.26 5.32 -12.89
CA GLU A 145 0.24 4.21 -13.72
C GLU A 145 1.50 3.56 -13.14
N ASN A 146 2.39 4.37 -12.54
CA ASN A 146 3.55 3.86 -11.82
C ASN A 146 3.15 3.08 -10.56
N ILE A 147 2.19 3.60 -9.78
CA ILE A 147 1.68 2.92 -8.59
C ILE A 147 0.97 1.61 -8.93
N LYS A 148 0.22 1.53 -10.03
CA LYS A 148 -0.38 0.25 -10.48
C LYS A 148 0.69 -0.84 -10.68
N LYS A 149 1.83 -0.48 -11.27
CA LYS A 149 2.95 -1.42 -11.49
C LYS A 149 3.56 -1.88 -10.16
N VAL A 150 3.83 -0.95 -9.25
CA VAL A 150 4.35 -1.28 -7.90
C VAL A 150 3.35 -2.15 -7.14
N GLY A 151 2.06 -1.82 -7.20
CA GLY A 151 1.00 -2.59 -6.57
C GLY A 151 0.97 -4.04 -7.02
N ARG A 152 1.08 -4.30 -8.34
CA ARG A 152 1.16 -5.67 -8.87
C ARG A 152 2.34 -6.45 -8.30
N ILE A 153 3.53 -5.86 -8.30
CA ILE A 153 4.74 -6.49 -7.74
C ILE A 153 4.53 -6.79 -6.24
N LEU A 154 3.92 -5.88 -5.48
CA LEU A 154 3.61 -6.11 -4.07
C LEU A 154 2.62 -7.26 -3.88
N PHE A 155 1.59 -7.38 -4.72
CA PHE A 155 0.66 -8.51 -4.68
C PHE A 155 1.34 -9.84 -5.04
N GLU A 156 2.29 -9.84 -5.97
CA GLU A 156 3.11 -11.01 -6.29
C GLU A 156 3.92 -11.46 -5.07
N LEU A 157 4.65 -10.53 -4.46
CA LEU A 157 5.47 -10.80 -3.27
C LEU A 157 4.63 -11.28 -2.08
N VAL A 158 3.45 -10.70 -1.85
CA VAL A 158 2.54 -11.12 -0.78
C VAL A 158 1.95 -12.51 -1.09
N SER A 159 1.63 -12.81 -2.34
CA SER A 159 1.16 -14.15 -2.72
C SER A 159 2.23 -15.21 -2.45
N GLU A 160 3.47 -14.96 -2.84
CA GLU A 160 4.60 -15.85 -2.56
C GLU A 160 4.90 -15.97 -1.06
N ALA A 161 4.80 -14.86 -0.30
CA ALA A 161 4.95 -14.85 1.16
C ALA A 161 3.92 -15.75 1.86
N LEU A 162 2.72 -15.86 1.28
CA LEU A 162 1.66 -16.76 1.76
C LEU A 162 1.91 -18.23 1.39
N GLY A 163 2.86 -18.51 0.50
CA GLY A 163 3.11 -19.83 -0.08
C GLY A 163 2.23 -20.16 -1.28
N LEU A 164 1.63 -19.14 -1.90
CA LEU A 164 0.74 -19.28 -3.06
C LEU A 164 1.49 -18.97 -4.36
N ASN A 165 0.85 -19.23 -5.50
CA ASN A 165 1.36 -18.77 -6.79
C ASN A 165 1.44 -17.24 -6.81
N SER A 166 2.50 -16.65 -7.39
CA SER A 166 2.71 -15.20 -7.43
C SER A 166 1.51 -14.43 -8.00
N SER A 167 0.82 -14.99 -9.00
CA SER A 167 -0.36 -14.35 -9.60
C SER A 167 -1.67 -14.53 -8.81
N TYR A 168 -1.66 -15.25 -7.68
CA TYR A 168 -2.88 -15.66 -6.98
C TYR A 168 -3.76 -14.47 -6.57
N LEU A 169 -3.19 -13.46 -5.89
CA LEU A 169 -3.95 -12.30 -5.42
C LEU A 169 -4.46 -11.43 -6.57
N GLU A 170 -3.71 -11.33 -7.67
CA GLU A 170 -4.17 -10.62 -8.87
C GLU A 170 -5.33 -11.38 -9.55
N ASN A 171 -5.25 -12.71 -9.64
CA ASN A 171 -6.29 -13.56 -10.24
C ASN A 171 -7.61 -13.54 -9.47
N ILE A 172 -7.59 -13.21 -8.18
CA ILE A 172 -8.80 -13.00 -7.37
C ILE A 172 -9.25 -11.54 -7.32
N ASP A 173 -8.78 -10.70 -8.24
CA ASP A 173 -9.14 -9.29 -8.41
C ASP A 173 -8.69 -8.33 -7.27
N CYS A 174 -7.73 -8.70 -6.40
CA CYS A 174 -7.27 -7.81 -5.33
C CYS A 174 -6.63 -6.51 -5.85
N ALA A 175 -5.95 -6.58 -7.01
CA ALA A 175 -5.27 -5.44 -7.65
C ALA A 175 -6.16 -4.65 -8.64
N LYS A 176 -7.44 -5.03 -8.78
CA LYS A 176 -8.32 -4.51 -9.86
C LYS A 176 -8.76 -3.07 -9.69
N GLY A 177 -8.94 -2.64 -8.45
CA GLY A 177 -9.36 -1.29 -8.12
C GLY A 177 -8.20 -0.47 -7.55
N LEU A 178 -8.20 0.82 -7.86
CA LEU A 178 -7.25 1.78 -7.34
C LEU A 178 -7.98 3.09 -7.06
N PHE A 179 -7.92 3.50 -5.80
CA PHE A 179 -8.55 4.72 -5.31
C PHE A 179 -7.51 5.57 -4.59
N LEU A 180 -7.41 6.85 -4.97
CA LEU A 180 -6.45 7.79 -4.41
C LEU A 180 -7.15 8.77 -3.49
N LEU A 181 -6.57 9.00 -2.31
CA LEU A 181 -6.88 10.13 -1.44
C LEU A 181 -5.65 11.01 -1.30
N CYS A 182 -5.73 12.22 -1.84
CA CYS A 182 -4.71 13.25 -1.78
C CYS A 182 -5.04 14.19 -0.63
N HIS A 183 -4.47 13.91 0.53
CA HIS A 183 -4.70 14.64 1.77
C HIS A 183 -3.81 15.87 1.88
N TYR A 184 -4.40 16.94 2.37
CA TYR A 184 -3.73 18.19 2.72
C TYR A 184 -4.12 18.60 4.14
N SER A 185 -3.11 18.77 4.99
CA SER A 185 -3.29 19.11 6.39
C SER A 185 -2.56 20.41 6.68
N PRO A 186 -3.29 21.54 6.79
CA PRO A 186 -2.65 22.83 7.04
C PRO A 186 -2.02 22.87 8.43
N PRO A 187 -1.09 23.83 8.67
CA PRO A 187 -0.58 24.12 10.01
C PRO A 187 -1.71 24.23 11.03
N CYS A 188 -1.62 23.47 12.12
CA CYS A 188 -2.61 23.45 13.18
C CYS A 188 -2.13 24.31 14.37
N PRO A 189 -2.94 25.26 14.87
CA PRO A 189 -2.56 26.07 16.04
C PRO A 189 -2.45 25.24 17.33
N GLU A 190 -3.30 24.22 17.47
CA GLU A 190 -3.41 23.35 18.66
C GLU A 190 -3.37 21.86 18.23
N PRO A 191 -2.22 21.37 17.71
CA PRO A 191 -2.10 20.02 17.15
C PRO A 191 -2.36 18.90 18.17
N GLU A 192 -2.20 19.18 19.47
CA GLU A 192 -2.48 18.24 20.55
C GLU A 192 -3.99 17.97 20.75
N LEU A 193 -4.87 18.81 20.21
CA LEU A 193 -6.32 18.69 20.35
C LEU A 193 -7.01 18.00 19.17
N THR A 194 -6.28 17.69 18.09
CA THR A 194 -6.86 17.11 16.87
C THR A 194 -5.89 16.19 16.15
N PHE A 195 -6.40 15.45 15.17
CA PHE A 195 -5.61 14.60 14.29
C PHE A 195 -5.80 15.04 12.85
N SER A 196 -4.76 14.92 12.04
CA SER A 196 -4.90 14.96 10.59
C SER A 196 -5.71 13.75 10.09
N SER A 197 -5.55 12.60 10.75
CA SER A 197 -6.40 11.43 10.55
C SER A 197 -6.51 10.66 11.85
N SER A 198 -7.73 10.49 12.35
CA SER A 198 -8.03 9.72 13.56
C SER A 198 -7.60 8.26 13.42
N ALA A 199 -7.47 7.56 14.56
CA ALA A 199 -7.06 6.16 14.57
C ALA A 199 -8.04 5.28 13.78
N HIS A 200 -7.53 4.49 12.84
CA HIS A 200 -8.31 3.59 12.01
C HIS A 200 -7.47 2.48 11.41
N SER A 201 -8.13 1.45 10.87
CA SER A 201 -7.54 0.48 9.95
C SER A 201 -8.06 0.76 8.54
N ASP A 202 -7.30 0.37 7.54
CA ASP A 202 -7.71 0.54 6.15
C ASP A 202 -8.64 -0.58 5.72
N SER A 203 -9.65 -0.25 4.91
CA SER A 203 -10.57 -1.24 4.35
C SER A 203 -10.12 -1.83 3.00
N SER A 204 -8.90 -1.51 2.54
CA SER A 204 -8.30 -2.01 1.30
C SER A 204 -7.72 -3.41 1.46
N PHE A 205 -7.26 -4.02 0.36
CA PHE A 205 -6.33 -5.15 0.45
C PHE A 205 -4.93 -4.65 0.81
N LEU A 206 -4.48 -3.64 0.09
CA LEU A 206 -3.17 -3.04 0.25
C LEU A 206 -3.29 -1.53 0.04
N THR A 207 -2.55 -0.77 0.84
CA THR A 207 -2.42 0.68 0.67
C THR A 207 -0.95 1.00 0.41
N VAL A 208 -0.71 1.84 -0.59
CA VAL A 208 0.61 2.45 -0.85
C VAL A 208 0.49 3.94 -0.58
N LEU A 209 1.27 4.43 0.36
CA LEU A 209 1.25 5.80 0.82
C LEU A 209 2.56 6.51 0.44
N LEU A 210 2.40 7.60 -0.31
CA LEU A 210 3.42 8.62 -0.48
C LEU A 210 3.18 9.73 0.54
N GLN A 211 4.21 10.13 1.27
CA GLN A 211 4.15 11.20 2.26
C GLN A 211 5.31 12.16 2.10
N ASP A 212 5.13 13.39 2.56
CA ASP A 212 6.20 14.38 2.64
C ASP A 212 7.20 14.09 3.78
N GLN A 213 8.13 15.03 3.98
CA GLN A 213 9.16 14.94 5.01
C GLN A 213 8.73 15.50 6.38
N ILE A 214 7.50 16.01 6.53
CA ILE A 214 6.98 16.50 7.82
C ILE A 214 6.59 15.30 8.70
N GLY A 215 6.08 14.24 8.10
CA GLY A 215 5.74 13.00 8.81
C GLY A 215 4.50 13.12 9.69
N GLY A 216 4.47 12.44 10.83
CA GLY A 216 3.31 12.41 11.73
C GLY A 216 2.40 11.20 11.57
N LEU A 217 2.69 10.29 10.64
CA LEU A 217 2.05 8.97 10.60
C LEU A 217 2.53 8.14 11.79
N GLN A 218 1.59 7.55 12.52
CA GLN A 218 1.84 6.62 13.61
C GLN A 218 1.11 5.30 13.38
N VAL A 219 1.80 4.19 13.63
CA VAL A 219 1.25 2.83 13.61
C VAL A 219 1.10 2.30 15.04
N PHE A 220 0.05 1.56 15.31
CA PHE A 220 -0.18 0.95 16.62
C PHE A 220 0.42 -0.45 16.65
N HIS A 221 1.50 -0.64 17.40
CA HIS A 221 2.21 -1.90 17.51
C HIS A 221 2.50 -2.22 18.99
N GLU A 222 2.26 -3.46 19.42
CA GLU A 222 2.50 -3.91 20.80
C GLU A 222 1.95 -2.95 21.89
N ASN A 223 0.71 -2.49 21.71
CA ASN A 223 0.02 -1.53 22.59
C ASN A 223 0.65 -0.13 22.67
N GLN A 224 1.48 0.24 21.69
CA GLN A 224 2.15 1.53 21.62
C GLN A 224 1.97 2.17 20.25
N TRP A 225 1.96 3.50 20.21
CA TRP A 225 2.02 4.26 18.97
C TRP A 225 3.48 4.46 18.57
N VAL A 226 3.85 4.00 17.38
CA VAL A 226 5.20 4.08 16.82
C VAL A 226 5.19 5.04 15.64
N ASP A 227 6.08 6.04 15.65
CA ASP A 227 6.22 6.99 14.54
C ASP A 227 6.84 6.31 13.32
N VAL A 228 6.26 6.56 12.14
CA VAL A 228 6.82 6.15 10.85
C VAL A 228 7.69 7.28 10.33
N THR A 229 9.01 7.16 10.49
CA THR A 229 9.97 8.17 10.00
C THR A 229 9.94 8.26 8.47
N PRO A 230 9.66 9.43 7.88
CA PRO A 230 9.66 9.59 6.42
C PRO A 230 11.05 9.44 5.82
N ILE A 231 11.19 8.52 4.87
CA ILE A 231 12.41 8.36 4.08
C ILE A 231 12.17 8.95 2.68
N ARG A 232 13.04 9.87 2.25
CA ARG A 232 12.90 10.49 0.93
C ARG A 232 12.92 9.42 -0.17
N GLY A 233 11.95 9.49 -1.08
CA GLY A 233 11.83 8.54 -2.18
C GLY A 233 11.43 7.14 -1.75
N SER A 234 10.85 6.98 -0.56
CA SER A 234 10.23 5.74 -0.11
C SER A 234 8.72 5.79 -0.24
N LEU A 235 8.10 4.62 -0.24
CA LEU A 235 6.66 4.44 -0.12
C LEU A 235 6.38 3.63 1.14
N VAL A 236 5.39 4.06 1.92
CA VAL A 236 4.89 3.25 3.04
C VAL A 236 3.83 2.31 2.48
N VAL A 237 3.89 1.04 2.84
CA VAL A 237 2.91 0.02 2.46
C VAL A 237 2.28 -0.52 3.72
N ASN A 238 0.96 -0.66 3.70
CA ASN A 238 0.23 -1.38 4.74
C ASN A 238 -0.84 -2.29 4.16
N LEU A 239 -1.17 -3.32 4.91
CA LEU A 239 -2.25 -4.24 4.59
C LEU A 239 -3.53 -3.76 5.28
N GLY A 240 -4.64 -3.90 4.57
CA GLY A 240 -5.95 -3.53 5.09
C GLY A 240 -6.80 -4.73 5.47
N ASP A 241 -7.98 -4.43 6.00
CA ASP A 241 -8.96 -5.38 6.52
C ASP A 241 -9.29 -6.46 5.50
N MET A 242 -9.46 -6.12 4.21
CA MET A 242 -9.76 -7.12 3.17
C MET A 242 -8.63 -8.14 3.00
N MET A 243 -7.36 -7.75 3.20
CA MET A 243 -6.24 -8.68 3.15
C MET A 243 -6.21 -9.60 4.38
N GLN A 244 -6.42 -9.04 5.57
CA GLN A 244 -6.50 -9.84 6.79
C GLN A 244 -7.67 -10.85 6.74
N LEU A 245 -8.80 -10.44 6.16
CA LEU A 245 -9.95 -11.31 5.93
C LEU A 245 -9.60 -12.52 5.05
N ILE A 246 -9.05 -12.29 3.85
CA ILE A 246 -8.76 -13.37 2.91
C ILE A 246 -7.60 -14.25 3.38
N THR A 247 -6.70 -13.73 4.22
CA THR A 247 -5.58 -14.49 4.77
C THR A 247 -5.89 -15.15 6.11
N ASN A 248 -7.12 -15.00 6.62
CA ASN A 248 -7.59 -15.59 7.87
C ASN A 248 -6.68 -15.25 9.07
N ASP A 249 -6.46 -13.96 9.32
CA ASP A 249 -5.57 -13.45 10.38
C ASP A 249 -4.08 -13.76 10.23
N LYS A 250 -3.66 -14.41 9.13
CA LYS A 250 -2.23 -14.64 8.89
C LYS A 250 -1.49 -13.33 8.66
N LEU A 251 -2.06 -12.39 7.90
CA LEU A 251 -1.51 -11.05 7.71
C LEU A 251 -2.33 -10.02 8.49
N LEU A 252 -1.67 -8.99 9.01
CA LEU A 252 -2.29 -8.04 9.93
C LEU A 252 -2.69 -6.72 9.24
N SER A 253 -3.95 -6.30 9.44
CA SER A 253 -4.45 -4.95 9.25
C SER A 253 -4.30 -4.20 10.57
N VAL A 254 -3.50 -3.14 10.58
CA VAL A 254 -3.07 -2.48 11.81
C VAL A 254 -3.63 -1.07 11.92
N LYS A 255 -4.03 -0.70 13.15
CA LYS A 255 -4.50 0.65 13.43
C LYS A 255 -3.37 1.65 13.23
N HIS A 256 -3.66 2.74 12.56
CA HIS A 256 -2.74 3.84 12.34
C HIS A 256 -3.48 5.18 12.44
N ARG A 257 -2.75 6.26 12.68
CA ARG A 257 -3.27 7.63 12.75
C ARG A 257 -2.27 8.62 12.18
N ALA A 258 -2.71 9.83 11.84
CA ALA A 258 -1.83 10.92 11.44
C ALA A 258 -2.02 12.10 12.39
N LEU A 259 -0.94 12.52 13.04
CA LEU A 259 -0.93 13.68 13.94
C LEU A 259 -1.10 14.98 13.16
N ALA A 260 -1.82 15.93 13.74
CA ALA A 260 -1.79 17.31 13.28
C ALA A 260 -0.42 17.93 13.63
N GLN A 261 0.04 18.88 12.82
CA GLN A 261 1.37 19.48 12.95
C GLN A 261 1.27 20.99 13.02
N LYS A 262 2.07 21.63 13.88
CA LYS A 262 2.22 23.10 13.91
C LYS A 262 2.95 23.64 12.69
N ASN A 263 3.88 22.85 12.16
CA ASN A 263 4.66 23.18 10.97
C ASN A 263 4.03 22.45 9.79
N GLY A 264 3.83 23.16 8.67
CA GLY A 264 3.09 22.63 7.54
C GLY A 264 2.99 23.63 6.38
N PRO A 265 2.23 23.28 5.34
CA PRO A 265 1.25 22.18 5.29
C PRO A 265 1.87 20.79 5.10
N ARG A 266 1.21 19.76 5.67
CA ARG A 266 1.53 18.35 5.42
C ARG A 266 0.72 17.80 4.25
N VAL A 267 1.38 17.12 3.32
CA VAL A 267 0.77 16.48 2.16
C VAL A 267 1.04 14.98 2.17
N SER A 268 0.02 14.19 1.83
CA SER A 268 0.19 12.75 1.61
C SER A 268 -0.83 12.20 0.61
N VAL A 269 -0.42 11.20 -0.15
CA VAL A 269 -1.21 10.56 -1.19
C VAL A 269 -1.34 9.07 -0.86
N ALA A 270 -2.52 8.68 -0.38
CA ALA A 270 -2.83 7.29 -0.06
C ALA A 270 -3.48 6.63 -1.28
N CYS A 271 -2.89 5.54 -1.75
CA CYS A 271 -3.34 4.74 -2.89
C CYS A 271 -3.89 3.40 -2.40
N PHE A 272 -5.21 3.27 -2.37
CA PHE A 272 -5.91 2.09 -1.87
C PHE A 272 -6.18 1.11 -3.02
N PHE A 273 -5.62 -0.09 -2.92
CA PHE A 273 -5.94 -1.21 -3.81
C PHE A 273 -7.21 -1.90 -3.31
N ARG A 274 -8.34 -1.42 -3.82
CA ARG A 274 -9.67 -2.01 -3.71
C ARG A 274 -10.61 -1.38 -4.73
N GLN A 275 -11.68 -2.09 -5.06
CA GLN A 275 -12.79 -1.49 -5.79
C GLN A 275 -13.57 -0.55 -4.85
N HIS A 276 -14.08 0.57 -5.37
CA HIS A 276 -14.81 1.54 -4.55
C HIS A 276 -16.25 1.10 -4.26
N LEU A 277 -17.20 1.46 -5.14
CA LEU A 277 -18.64 1.19 -4.96
C LEU A 277 -19.33 0.95 -6.34
N SER A 278 -19.13 -0.20 -7.00
CA SER A 278 -19.86 -0.61 -8.24
C SER A 278 -19.61 -2.07 -8.66
N PRO A 279 -20.54 -2.79 -9.36
CA PRO A 279 -22.00 -2.92 -9.23
C PRO A 279 -22.43 -4.34 -8.75
N GLU A 280 -23.71 -4.70 -8.93
CA GLU A 280 -24.54 -5.78 -8.33
C GLU A 280 -23.97 -7.21 -8.29
N ASN A 281 -22.97 -7.56 -9.11
CA ASN A 281 -22.28 -8.85 -9.10
C ASN A 281 -20.89 -8.73 -8.48
N SER A 282 -20.83 -8.13 -7.29
CA SER A 282 -19.56 -7.94 -6.58
C SER A 282 -18.99 -9.30 -6.16
N ARG A 283 -17.73 -9.55 -6.53
CA ARG A 283 -16.99 -10.73 -6.05
C ARG A 283 -17.08 -10.78 -4.53
N VAL A 284 -17.36 -11.98 -4.02
CA VAL A 284 -17.35 -12.28 -2.61
C VAL A 284 -15.97 -12.78 -2.23
N TYR A 285 -15.46 -12.27 -1.12
CA TYR A 285 -14.17 -12.61 -0.55
C TYR A 285 -14.39 -13.30 0.79
N GLY A 286 -13.61 -14.34 1.02
CA GLY A 286 -13.55 -15.09 2.27
C GLY A 286 -12.14 -15.61 2.49
N PRO A 287 -11.89 -16.27 3.62
CA PRO A 287 -10.62 -16.94 3.88
C PRO A 287 -10.20 -17.85 2.71
N ILE A 288 -8.97 -17.68 2.23
CA ILE A 288 -8.39 -18.48 1.16
C ILE A 288 -8.33 -19.94 1.62
N ARG A 289 -8.98 -20.83 0.86
CA ARG A 289 -9.13 -22.25 1.23
C ARG A 289 -7.79 -22.95 1.44
N ASP A 290 -6.79 -22.63 0.63
CA ASP A 290 -5.44 -23.21 0.71
C ASP A 290 -4.69 -22.81 1.99
N LEU A 291 -5.14 -21.77 2.71
CA LEU A 291 -4.56 -21.32 3.98
C LEU A 291 -5.29 -21.87 5.22
N LEU A 292 -6.41 -22.56 5.03
CA LEU A 292 -7.21 -23.13 6.11
C LEU A 292 -6.74 -24.55 6.45
N THR A 293 -6.72 -24.86 7.74
CA THR A 293 -6.45 -26.21 8.24
C THR A 293 -7.44 -26.55 9.36
N LEU A 294 -7.40 -27.78 9.89
CA LEU A 294 -8.22 -28.15 11.05
C LEU A 294 -7.85 -27.31 12.29
N GLU A 295 -6.58 -26.93 12.41
CA GLU A 295 -6.03 -26.10 13.48
C GLU A 295 -6.20 -24.59 13.22
N ASN A 296 -6.44 -24.20 11.95
CA ASN A 296 -6.71 -22.82 11.53
C ASN A 296 -8.04 -22.75 10.77
N PRO A 297 -9.19 -22.91 11.46
CA PRO A 297 -10.51 -22.81 10.84
C PRO A 297 -10.81 -21.37 10.40
N PRO A 298 -11.80 -21.16 9.50
CA PRO A 298 -12.20 -19.82 9.09
C PRO A 298 -12.65 -18.99 10.29
N VAL A 299 -12.08 -17.78 10.43
CA VAL A 299 -12.41 -16.78 11.45
C VAL A 299 -13.41 -15.75 10.92
N TYR A 300 -13.53 -15.64 9.61
CA TYR A 300 -14.38 -14.66 8.93
C TYR A 300 -15.40 -15.32 8.02
N LYS A 301 -16.59 -14.75 7.96
CA LYS A 301 -17.61 -15.06 6.96
C LYS A 301 -17.28 -14.36 5.65
N GLU A 302 -17.78 -14.94 4.57
CA GLU A 302 -17.68 -14.37 3.23
C GLU A 302 -18.42 -13.01 3.14
N THR A 303 -17.82 -12.03 2.46
CA THR A 303 -18.40 -10.69 2.26
C THR A 303 -17.98 -10.07 0.93
N SER A 304 -18.78 -9.13 0.41
CA SER A 304 -18.38 -8.36 -0.76
C SER A 304 -17.61 -7.10 -0.35
N VAL A 305 -16.75 -6.58 -1.24
CA VAL A 305 -16.10 -5.27 -1.04
C VAL A 305 -17.15 -4.19 -0.80
N LYS A 306 -18.25 -4.20 -1.55
CA LYS A 306 -19.33 -3.22 -1.40
C LYS A 306 -19.91 -3.22 0.03
N ASP A 307 -20.17 -4.40 0.60
CA ASP A 307 -20.79 -4.51 1.92
C ASP A 307 -19.83 -4.05 3.01
N LEU A 308 -18.57 -4.50 2.96
CA LEU A 308 -17.56 -4.09 3.94
C LEU A 308 -17.31 -2.57 3.88
N ILE A 309 -17.21 -1.99 2.68
CA ILE A 309 -17.02 -0.54 2.50
C ILE A 309 -18.25 0.26 2.92
N SER A 310 -19.45 -0.24 2.64
CA SER A 310 -20.68 0.43 3.09
C SER A 310 -20.77 0.43 4.62
N HIS A 311 -20.40 -0.67 5.28
CA HIS A 311 -20.30 -0.73 6.73
C HIS A 311 -19.22 0.23 7.26
N TYR A 312 -18.02 0.21 6.66
CA TYR A 312 -16.90 1.09 7.02
C TYR A 312 -17.28 2.57 6.96
N TYR A 313 -17.95 3.02 5.89
CA TYR A 313 -18.40 4.41 5.77
C TYR A 313 -19.53 4.76 6.73
N GLY A 314 -20.46 3.84 7.00
CA GLY A 314 -21.55 4.09 7.95
C GLY A 314 -21.09 4.21 9.41
N LYS A 315 -19.96 3.57 9.74
CA LYS A 315 -19.36 3.58 11.08
C LYS A 315 -18.41 4.77 11.30
N GLY A 316 -17.72 5.24 10.27
CA GLY A 316 -16.72 6.31 10.37
C GLY A 316 -15.38 5.82 10.94
N LEU A 317 -14.50 6.76 11.27
CA LEU A 317 -13.17 6.47 11.83
C LEU A 317 -13.20 6.44 13.37
N ASP A 318 -13.84 5.41 13.93
CA ASP A 318 -14.01 5.25 15.39
C ASP A 318 -12.89 4.42 16.08
N GLY A 319 -11.89 3.99 15.31
CA GLY A 319 -10.77 3.20 15.80
C GLY A 319 -11.03 1.70 15.97
N THR A 320 -12.20 1.17 15.62
CA THR A 320 -12.44 -0.29 15.57
C THR A 320 -12.30 -0.81 14.14
N SER A 321 -11.98 -2.10 13.93
CA SER A 321 -11.83 -2.66 12.56
C SER A 321 -13.21 -2.90 11.93
N ALA A 322 -13.34 -2.82 10.60
CA ALA A 322 -14.58 -3.24 9.94
C ALA A 322 -14.73 -4.78 9.94
N LEU A 323 -13.66 -5.52 10.23
CA LEU A 323 -13.68 -6.98 10.29
C LEU A 323 -14.56 -7.56 11.39
N ASP A 324 -14.77 -6.82 12.48
CA ASP A 324 -15.66 -7.26 13.56
C ASP A 324 -17.09 -7.53 13.07
N HIS A 325 -17.52 -6.86 11.99
CA HIS A 325 -18.82 -7.09 11.36
C HIS A 325 -18.94 -8.44 10.64
N VAL A 326 -17.81 -9.02 10.23
CA VAL A 326 -17.74 -10.25 9.44
C VAL A 326 -17.02 -11.40 10.16
N ARG A 327 -16.64 -11.21 11.42
CA ARG A 327 -16.11 -12.27 12.27
C ARG A 327 -17.18 -13.32 12.59
N LEU A 328 -16.78 -14.60 12.66
CA LEU A 328 -17.62 -15.76 12.99
C LEU A 328 -17.81 -15.96 14.49
#